data_AF-A0A950SN76-F1
#
_entry.id   AF-A0A950SN76-F1
#
_cell.length_a   1.000
_cell.length_b   1.000
_cell.length_c   1.000
_cell.angle_alpha   90.00
_cell.angle_beta   90.00
_cell.angle_gamma   90.00
#
_symmetry.space_group_name_H-M   'P 1'
#
loop_
_entity.id
_entity.type
_entity.pdbx_description
1 polymer ?
#
loop_
_entity_poly.entity_id
_entity_poly.type
_entity_poly.pdbx_seq_one_letter_code
_entity_poly.pdbx_strand_id
1 'polypeptide(L)'
;RSRTGRAIMAIRDHSIAAAAMGINTARYKTLTFGVSALYTGVAGALGAIVVQFVAPDSFNFLLSVNFLVGLIVGGIGSIPGSLFGGVFVLFVPNIAEKVSTGLSGAVYGVILLLLIFLMPSGAAGFVRGTAAWLARLRRAPNIESKGRSTT
;
A
#
# COMPACT_ATOMS: atom_id res chain seq x y z
N ARG A 1 -4.28 -2.88 -18.40
CA ARG A 1 -2.93 -2.25 -18.50
C ARG A 1 -2.98 -1.11 -19.51
N SER A 2 -2.89 0.16 -19.11
CA SER A 2 -3.02 1.35 -19.99
C SER A 2 -1.67 1.78 -20.61
N ARG A 3 -1.71 2.57 -21.70
CA ARG A 3 -0.51 3.14 -22.35
C ARG A 3 0.24 4.08 -21.40
N THR A 4 -0.47 4.92 -20.67
CA THR A 4 0.05 5.85 -19.66
C THR A 4 0.84 5.12 -18.56
N GLY A 5 0.33 3.99 -18.06
CA GLY A 5 1.01 3.22 -17.01
C GLY A 5 2.31 2.57 -17.47
N ARG A 6 2.41 2.16 -18.75
CA ARG A 6 3.67 1.64 -19.32
C ARG A 6 4.70 2.75 -19.51
N ALA A 7 4.26 3.94 -19.92
CA ALA A 7 5.15 5.09 -20.04
C ALA A 7 5.75 5.48 -18.67
N ILE A 8 4.95 5.46 -17.59
CA ILE A 8 5.44 5.75 -16.24
C ILE A 8 6.43 4.69 -15.75
N MET A 9 6.18 3.39 -15.99
CA MET A 9 7.14 2.33 -15.66
C MET A 9 8.47 2.49 -16.42
N ALA A 10 8.42 2.80 -17.72
CA ALA A 10 9.64 3.03 -18.51
C ALA A 10 10.45 4.22 -18.00
N ILE A 11 9.79 5.31 -17.59
CA ILE A 11 10.45 6.48 -16.99
C ILE A 11 11.11 6.12 -15.64
N ARG A 12 10.47 5.25 -14.85
CA ARG A 12 10.99 4.79 -13.55
C ARG A 12 12.27 3.97 -13.71
N ASP A 13 12.32 3.10 -14.72
CA ASP A 13 13.46 2.21 -14.92
C ASP A 13 14.65 2.99 -15.52
N HIS A 14 14.45 3.73 -16.63
CA HIS A 14 15.49 4.59 -17.22
C HIS A 14 14.90 5.83 -17.92
N SER A 15 15.00 7.01 -17.28
CA SER A 15 14.43 8.25 -17.81
C SER A 15 15.07 8.74 -19.11
N ILE A 16 16.36 8.49 -19.31
CA ILE A 16 17.10 8.90 -20.53
C ILE A 16 16.66 8.05 -21.73
N ALA A 17 16.56 6.72 -21.55
CA ALA A 17 16.07 5.81 -22.58
C ALA A 17 14.59 6.08 -22.93
N ALA A 18 13.76 6.38 -21.93
CA ALA A 18 12.36 6.76 -22.16
C ALA A 18 12.23 8.04 -23.01
N ALA A 19 13.08 9.05 -22.77
CA ALA A 19 13.11 10.28 -23.56
C ALA A 19 13.55 10.03 -25.01
N ALA A 20 14.54 9.16 -25.23
CA ALA A 20 14.99 8.76 -26.57
C ALA A 20 13.91 8.01 -27.37
N MET A 21 13.02 7.29 -26.68
CA MET A 21 11.86 6.59 -27.27
C MET A 21 10.67 7.53 -27.55
N GLY A 22 10.84 8.85 -27.46
CA GLY A 22 9.80 9.85 -27.74
C GLY A 22 8.77 10.05 -26.62
N ILE A 23 9.02 9.52 -25.41
CA ILE A 23 8.13 9.72 -24.26
C ILE A 23 8.46 11.08 -23.63
N ASN A 24 7.47 11.98 -23.56
CA ASN A 24 7.64 13.26 -22.87
C ASN A 24 7.71 13.06 -21.34
N THR A 25 8.91 12.87 -20.83
CA THR A 25 9.17 12.57 -19.41
C THR A 25 8.67 13.68 -18.48
N ALA A 26 8.78 14.95 -18.90
CA ALA A 26 8.33 16.10 -18.12
C ALA A 26 6.81 16.06 -17.86
N ARG A 27 5.99 15.85 -18.90
CA ARG A 27 4.53 15.77 -18.76
C ARG A 27 4.08 14.62 -17.87
N TYR A 28 4.67 13.43 -18.02
CA TYR A 28 4.29 12.29 -17.18
C TYR A 28 4.70 12.46 -15.72
N LYS A 29 5.86 13.10 -15.45
CA LYS A 29 6.30 13.42 -14.08
C LYS A 29 5.39 14.45 -13.43
N THR A 30 5.06 15.54 -14.11
CA THR A 30 4.17 16.58 -13.55
C THR A 30 2.75 16.07 -13.33
N LEU A 31 2.21 15.24 -14.23
CA LEU A 31 0.91 14.60 -14.02
C LEU A 31 0.92 13.66 -12.82
N THR A 32 1.93 12.80 -12.70
CA THR A 32 2.03 11.84 -11.57
C THR A 32 2.18 12.59 -10.24
N PHE A 33 2.99 13.65 -10.22
CA PHE A 33 3.14 14.51 -9.06
C PHE A 33 1.84 15.25 -8.72
N GLY A 34 1.17 15.86 -9.70
CA GLY A 34 -0.08 16.60 -9.50
C GLY A 34 -1.20 15.70 -8.96
N VAL A 35 -1.33 14.49 -9.48
CA VAL A 35 -2.30 13.50 -8.95
C VAL A 35 -1.97 13.12 -7.52
N SER A 36 -0.70 12.89 -7.19
CA SER A 36 -0.26 12.57 -5.82
C SER A 36 -0.52 13.73 -4.85
N ALA A 37 -0.17 14.95 -5.25
CA ALA A 37 -0.39 16.16 -4.47
C ALA A 37 -1.87 16.44 -4.24
N LEU A 38 -2.74 16.16 -5.22
CA LEU A 38 -4.19 16.27 -5.07
C LEU A 38 -4.69 15.35 -3.96
N TYR A 39 -4.33 14.06 -3.97
CA TYR A 39 -4.74 13.12 -2.93
C TYR A 39 -4.20 13.51 -1.54
N THR A 40 -2.93 13.88 -1.44
CA THR A 40 -2.32 14.34 -0.18
C THR A 40 -2.99 15.63 0.33
N GLY A 41 -3.29 16.58 -0.56
CA GLY A 41 -3.95 17.83 -0.22
C GLY A 41 -5.37 17.61 0.29
N VAL A 42 -6.16 16.77 -0.38
CA VAL A 42 -7.52 16.40 0.07
C VAL A 42 -7.47 15.70 1.43
N ALA A 43 -6.56 14.76 1.63
CA ALA A 43 -6.40 14.07 2.91
C ALA A 43 -6.01 15.03 4.05
N GLY A 44 -5.07 15.94 3.80
CA GLY A 44 -4.66 16.95 4.78
C GLY A 44 -5.75 17.96 5.10
N ALA A 45 -6.50 18.43 4.10
CA ALA A 45 -7.62 19.36 4.29
C ALA A 45 -8.75 18.71 5.12
N LEU A 46 -9.10 17.46 4.83
CA LEU A 46 -10.06 16.69 5.64
C LEU A 46 -9.57 16.51 7.07
N GLY A 47 -8.27 16.20 7.26
CA GLY A 47 -7.66 16.10 8.58
C GLY A 47 -7.74 17.40 9.38
N ALA A 48 -7.46 18.54 8.74
CA ALA A 48 -7.54 19.85 9.39
C ALA A 48 -8.97 20.19 9.85
N ILE A 49 -9.99 19.83 9.05
CA ILE A 49 -11.40 20.04 9.41
C ILE A 49 -11.80 19.23 10.64
N VAL A 50 -11.35 17.96 10.72
CA VAL A 50 -11.68 17.04 11.83
C VAL A 50 -11.00 17.46 13.13
N VAL A 51 -9.73 17.87 13.06
CA VAL A 51 -8.96 18.21 14.27
C VAL A 51 -9.36 19.58 14.84
N GLN A 52 -9.97 20.47 14.04
CA GLN A 52 -10.49 21.82 14.41
C GLN A 52 -9.44 22.81 14.96
N PHE A 53 -8.30 22.31 15.45
CA PHE A 53 -7.20 23.08 16.02
C PHE A 53 -5.86 22.49 15.59
N VAL A 54 -5.19 23.17 14.66
CA VAL A 54 -3.86 22.76 14.18
C VAL A 54 -2.80 23.39 15.07
N ALA A 55 -2.40 22.64 16.10
CA ALA A 55 -1.22 22.95 16.89
C ALA A 55 0.04 22.34 16.24
N PRO A 56 1.20 23.01 16.27
CA PRO A 56 2.46 22.40 15.83
C PRO A 56 2.82 21.16 16.64
N ASP A 57 2.31 21.03 17.88
CA ASP A 57 2.45 19.81 18.70
C ASP A 57 1.70 18.59 18.14
N SER A 58 0.61 18.80 17.39
CA SER A 58 -0.14 17.71 16.77
C SER A 58 0.62 17.05 15.61
N PHE A 59 1.63 17.73 15.05
CA PHE A 59 2.47 17.24 13.95
C PHE A 59 3.84 16.80 14.44
N ASN A 60 3.86 15.92 15.44
CA ASN A 60 5.10 15.40 16.02
C ASN A 60 5.79 14.38 15.09
N PHE A 61 7.10 14.18 15.28
CA PHE A 61 7.89 13.12 14.64
C PHE A 61 7.23 11.73 14.76
N LEU A 62 6.63 11.44 15.91
CA LEU A 62 5.89 10.19 16.12
C LEU A 62 4.72 10.01 15.15
N LEU A 63 4.02 11.08 14.76
CA LEU A 63 2.94 10.99 13.77
C LEU A 63 3.48 10.62 12.38
N SER A 64 4.63 11.18 11.99
CA SER A 64 5.32 10.83 10.74
C SER A 64 5.75 9.36 10.73
N VAL A 65 6.26 8.86 11.86
CA VAL A 65 6.58 7.43 12.02
C VAL A 65 5.32 6.58 11.91
N ASN A 66 4.21 6.99 12.51
CA ASN A 66 2.94 6.25 12.42
C ASN A 66 2.41 6.17 10.97
N PHE A 67 2.52 7.25 10.20
CA PHE A 67 2.20 7.21 8.76
C PHE A 67 3.12 6.27 7.97
N LEU A 68 4.43 6.28 8.27
CA LEU A 68 5.40 5.38 7.63
C LEU A 68 5.12 3.91 7.96
N VAL A 69 4.87 3.61 9.23
CA VAL A 69 4.50 2.28 9.71
C VAL A 69 3.22 1.81 9.02
N GLY A 70 2.21 2.66 8.93
CA GLY A 70 0.98 2.35 8.23
C GLY A 70 1.15 2.00 6.77
N LEU A 71 2.02 2.75 6.08
CA LEU A 71 2.41 2.47 4.71
C LEU A 71 3.11 1.11 4.57
N ILE A 72 4.00 0.77 5.51
CA ILE A 72 4.73 -0.50 5.53
C ILE A 72 3.79 -1.68 5.78
N VAL A 73 2.90 -1.56 6.78
CA VAL A 73 1.90 -2.59 7.12
C VAL A 73 0.90 -2.79 5.98
N GLY A 74 0.50 -1.73 5.28
CA GLY A 74 -0.34 -1.82 4.10
C GLY A 74 0.36 -2.44 2.88
N GLY A 75 1.66 -2.18 2.73
CA GLY A 75 2.49 -2.70 1.65
C GLY A 75 2.79 -1.66 0.57
N ILE A 76 4.09 -1.44 0.32
CA ILE A 76 4.69 -0.35 -0.48
C ILE A 76 4.35 -0.37 -1.99
N GLY A 77 3.68 -1.42 -2.49
CA GLY A 77 3.50 -1.67 -3.93
C GLY A 77 2.09 -2.09 -4.35
N SER A 78 1.10 -2.05 -3.47
CA SER A 78 -0.27 -2.43 -3.81
C SER A 78 -1.29 -1.40 -3.34
N ILE A 79 -2.08 -0.88 -4.29
CA ILE A 79 -3.20 0.02 -4.03
C ILE A 79 -4.18 -0.56 -3.00
N PRO A 80 -4.64 -1.83 -3.10
CA PRO A 80 -5.58 -2.38 -2.10
C PRO A 80 -4.93 -2.64 -0.74
N GLY A 81 -3.63 -2.96 -0.70
CA GLY A 81 -2.91 -3.16 0.57
C GLY A 81 -2.73 -1.85 1.33
N SER A 82 -2.39 -0.76 0.64
CA SER A 82 -2.24 0.56 1.26
C SER A 82 -3.55 1.07 1.90
N LEU A 83 -4.71 0.82 1.24
CA LEU A 83 -6.03 1.11 1.81
C LEU A 83 -6.29 0.35 3.11
N PHE A 84 -5.99 -0.96 3.14
CA PHE A 84 -6.12 -1.77 4.36
C PHE A 84 -5.15 -1.32 5.46
N GLY A 85 -3.91 -0.98 5.11
CA GLY A 85 -2.92 -0.44 6.07
C GLY A 85 -3.38 0.87 6.71
N GLY A 86 -3.95 1.79 5.90
CA GLY A 86 -4.50 3.06 6.39
C GLY A 86 -5.67 2.87 7.36
N VAL A 87 -6.62 1.99 7.05
CA VAL A 87 -7.72 1.65 7.96
C VAL A 87 -7.18 1.03 9.24
N PHE A 88 -6.20 0.13 9.13
CA PHE A 88 -5.63 -0.56 10.27
C PHE A 88 -4.88 0.39 11.24
N VAL A 89 -4.14 1.37 10.73
CA VAL A 89 -3.44 2.39 11.54
C VAL A 89 -4.40 3.28 12.32
N LEU A 90 -5.63 3.45 11.85
CA LEU A 90 -6.67 4.18 12.59
C LEU A 90 -7.29 3.32 13.70
N PHE A 91 -7.49 2.02 13.44
CA PHE A 91 -8.13 1.11 14.39
C PHE A 91 -7.19 0.60 15.50
N VAL A 92 -5.92 0.37 15.21
CA VAL A 92 -4.93 -0.12 16.20
C VAL A 92 -4.79 0.79 17.43
N PRO A 93 -4.52 2.10 17.31
CA PRO A 93 -4.39 2.97 18.47
C PRO A 93 -5.70 3.09 19.26
N ASN A 94 -6.86 3.09 18.59
CA ASN A 94 -8.17 3.07 19.25
C ASN A 94 -8.39 1.81 20.11
N ILE A 95 -7.92 0.65 19.65
CA ILE A 95 -8.00 -0.60 20.43
C ILE A 95 -6.95 -0.60 21.55
N ALA A 96 -5.75 -0.10 21.29
CA ALA A 96 -4.68 -0.01 22.28
C ALA A 96 -5.03 0.94 23.45
N GLU A 97 -5.65 2.09 23.17
CA GLU A 97 -6.12 3.03 24.20
C GLU A 97 -7.22 2.46 25.08
N LYS A 98 -8.10 1.61 24.53
CA LYS A 98 -9.14 0.91 25.33
C LYS A 98 -8.57 -0.13 26.29
N VAL A 99 -7.34 -0.60 26.09
CA VAL A 99 -6.73 -1.68 26.88
C VAL A 99 -5.79 -1.16 27.97
N SER A 100 -5.16 0.01 27.84
CA SER A 100 -4.27 0.54 28.90
C SER A 100 -4.06 2.06 28.85
N THR A 101 -4.57 2.76 29.86
CA THR A 101 -4.60 4.24 29.97
C THR A 101 -3.28 4.88 30.45
N GLY A 102 -2.23 4.10 30.79
CA GLY A 102 -1.01 4.62 31.45
C GLY A 102 0.35 4.35 30.80
N LEU A 103 0.46 3.39 29.85
CA LEU A 103 1.73 3.00 29.19
C LEU A 103 1.56 2.86 27.66
N SER A 104 0.69 3.67 27.07
CA SER A 104 0.21 3.56 25.69
C SER A 104 1.32 3.50 24.64
N GLY A 105 2.44 4.20 24.84
CA GLY A 105 3.56 4.23 23.89
C GLY A 105 4.35 2.91 23.81
N ALA A 106 4.61 2.26 24.95
CA ALA A 106 5.33 0.98 24.98
C ALA A 106 4.47 -0.16 24.44
N VAL A 107 3.18 -0.17 24.80
CA VAL A 107 2.21 -1.14 24.30
C VAL A 107 2.00 -0.98 22.79
N TYR A 108 1.91 0.27 22.31
CA TYR A 108 1.86 0.56 20.88
C TYR A 108 3.08 0.03 20.16
N GLY A 109 4.30 0.30 20.66
CA GLY A 109 5.54 -0.22 20.08
C GLY A 109 5.62 -1.75 20.04
N VAL A 110 5.19 -2.44 21.10
CA VAL A 110 5.15 -3.92 21.15
C VAL A 110 4.12 -4.49 20.16
N ILE A 111 2.93 -3.90 20.07
CA ILE A 111 1.91 -4.29 19.09
C ILE A 111 2.45 -4.10 17.66
N LEU A 112 3.15 -3.00 17.43
CA LEU A 112 3.74 -2.65 16.14
C LEU A 112 4.85 -3.65 15.75
N LEU A 113 5.72 -4.02 16.68
CA LEU A 113 6.73 -5.08 16.49
C LEU A 113 6.09 -6.44 16.24
N LEU A 114 5.07 -6.81 17.01
CA LEU A 114 4.29 -8.04 16.79
C LEU A 114 3.65 -8.05 15.40
N LEU A 115 3.16 -6.91 14.92
CA LEU A 115 2.54 -6.78 13.60
C LEU A 115 3.54 -6.93 12.46
N ILE A 116 4.70 -6.29 12.58
CA ILE A 116 5.80 -6.45 11.63
C ILE A 116 6.24 -7.92 11.59
N PHE A 117 6.25 -8.59 12.74
CA PHE A 117 6.62 -9.99 12.85
C PHE A 117 5.55 -10.95 12.31
N LEU A 118 4.27 -10.67 12.55
CA LEU A 118 3.15 -11.55 12.19
C LEU A 118 2.71 -11.38 10.73
N MET A 119 2.91 -10.18 10.15
CA MET A 119 2.51 -9.85 8.78
C MET A 119 3.63 -9.16 7.96
N PRO A 120 4.81 -9.79 7.78
CA PRO A 120 5.96 -9.19 7.10
C PRO A 120 5.74 -8.89 5.60
N SER A 121 4.67 -9.43 4.99
CA SER A 121 4.30 -9.17 3.59
C SER A 121 3.21 -8.09 3.41
N GLY A 122 2.73 -7.49 4.50
CA GLY A 122 1.57 -6.60 4.52
C GLY A 122 0.26 -7.28 4.07
N ALA A 123 -0.86 -6.54 4.08
CA ALA A 123 -2.16 -7.03 3.59
C ALA A 123 -2.11 -7.51 2.12
N ALA A 124 -1.14 -7.02 1.36
CA ALA A 124 -0.84 -7.45 0.00
C ALA A 124 -0.47 -8.94 -0.12
N GLY A 125 0.17 -9.52 0.90
CA GLY A 125 0.49 -10.95 0.95
C GLY A 125 -0.74 -11.84 1.13
N PHE A 126 -1.73 -11.38 1.91
CA PHE A 126 -2.98 -12.11 2.14
C PHE A 126 -3.88 -12.11 0.89
N VAL A 127 -3.97 -10.99 0.18
CA VAL A 127 -4.75 -10.89 -1.07
C VAL A 127 -4.10 -11.70 -2.20
N ARG A 128 -2.76 -11.71 -2.32
CA ARG A 128 -2.06 -12.57 -3.30
C ARG A 128 -2.13 -14.05 -2.92
N GLY A 129 -2.06 -14.40 -1.63
CA GLY A 129 -2.19 -15.77 -1.15
C GLY A 129 -3.58 -16.36 -1.42
N THR A 130 -4.63 -15.61 -1.12
CA THR A 130 -6.03 -16.03 -1.37
C THR A 130 -6.38 -16.01 -2.87
N ALA A 131 -5.93 -15.01 -3.63
CA ALA A 131 -6.14 -14.97 -5.09
C ALA A 131 -5.36 -16.07 -5.82
N ALA A 132 -4.15 -16.41 -5.38
CA ALA A 132 -3.39 -17.54 -5.92
C ALA A 132 -4.04 -18.88 -5.58
N TRP A 133 -4.61 -19.02 -4.38
CA TRP A 133 -5.35 -20.21 -3.96
C TRP A 133 -6.65 -20.39 -4.76
N LEU A 134 -7.40 -19.31 -5.00
CA LEU A 134 -8.59 -19.29 -5.88
C LEU A 134 -8.25 -19.51 -7.36
N ALA A 135 -7.12 -18.96 -7.84
CA ALA A 135 -6.66 -19.19 -9.22
C ALA A 135 -6.18 -20.64 -9.45
N ARG A 136 -5.67 -21.31 -8.40
CA ARG A 136 -5.34 -22.75 -8.42
C ARG A 136 -6.61 -23.61 -8.50
N LEU A 137 -7.69 -23.22 -7.84
CA LEU A 137 -8.98 -23.92 -7.91
C LEU A 137 -9.71 -23.74 -9.25
N ARG A 138 -9.42 -22.67 -10.01
CA ARG A 138 -9.95 -22.45 -11.37
C ARG A 138 -9.16 -23.13 -12.48
N ARG A 139 -7.95 -23.63 -12.21
CA ARG A 139 -7.20 -24.49 -13.15
C ARG A 139 -7.44 -25.95 -12.79
N ALA A 140 -8.66 -26.42 -12.98
CA ALA A 140 -8.90 -27.86 -13.09
C ALA A 140 -8.17 -28.36 -14.36
N PRO A 141 -7.42 -29.46 -14.26
CA PRO A 141 -6.62 -29.99 -15.36
C PRO A 141 -7.56 -30.47 -16.47
N ASN A 142 -7.34 -29.96 -17.69
CA ASN A 142 -7.86 -30.59 -18.89
C ASN A 142 -7.22 -31.99 -18.93
N ILE A 143 -7.99 -33.01 -18.55
CA ILE A 143 -7.63 -34.41 -18.77
C ILE A 143 -7.78 -34.61 -20.27
N GLU A 144 -6.76 -34.18 -21.01
CA GLU A 144 -6.54 -34.63 -22.36
C GLU A 144 -6.20 -36.11 -22.24
N SER A 145 -7.20 -36.92 -22.55
CA SER A 145 -7.10 -38.37 -22.70
C SER A 145 -6.13 -38.69 -23.83
N LYS A 146 -4.83 -38.58 -23.56
CA LYS A 146 -3.77 -39.15 -24.38
C LYS A 146 -3.32 -40.48 -23.77
N GLY A 147 -4.07 -41.51 -24.14
CA GLY A 147 -3.69 -42.92 -24.14
C GLY A 147 -4.67 -43.57 -25.12
N ARG A 148 -4.26 -44.34 -26.12
CA ARG A 148 -3.09 -45.20 -26.21
C ARG A 148 -2.97 -45.65 -27.67
N SER A 149 -1.75 -45.74 -28.16
CA SER A 149 -1.35 -46.56 -29.30
C SER A 149 -2.07 -47.92 -29.32
N THR A 150 -2.53 -48.37 -30.49
CA THR A 150 -2.22 -49.71 -31.05
C THR A 150 -2.97 -49.90 -32.37
N THR A 151 -2.20 -50.38 -33.36
CA THR A 151 -2.57 -50.98 -34.66
C THR A 151 -3.21 -50.10 -35.72
#